data_AF-A0A194XH88-F1
#
_entry.id   AF-A0A194XH88-F1
#
_cell.length_a   1.000
_cell.length_b   1.000
_cell.length_c   1.000
_cell.angle_alpha   90.00
_cell.angle_beta   90.00
_cell.angle_gamma   90.00
#
_symmetry.space_group_name_H-M   'P 1'
#
loop_
_entity.id
_entity.type
_entity.pdbx_description
1 polymer ?
#
loop_
_entity_poly.entity_id
_entity_poly.type
_entity_poly.pdbx_seq_one_letter_code
_entity_poly.pdbx_strand_id
1 'polypeptide(L)'
;MADALSSTLIRILRDRDIPYDREAIKAAFADKESQTAVQAWIEEYLSPETLLTKDEAALYATLTKTGEADTLAAQDLSMIQGLSEEETHTAIEELKRSTAAIEKQTETLRLQQNAMSALVKTEKRAVQSRSQIEKAQTRKWDVERGQISAAIEELSQSLIYQTSDLDQQLKGSEANARQTVDSILKSDDKLLLSLQKLASDLDPGKPEDDVLVARIRELCARYIKHTVEGIRTRLDRIYLEALSQSRDTNGHGADGQEAVDLQEELESLYSEILPVAQMSAEQQYLEPALRSIAATNGKGQRRAVKAVTYIHECLVFLINRIETFLQRAQESQCHNMALQFVLDSAKTELKRTDALPGVKPTSPAKSNTQRRRKSSGSQSSLKVRNTRRSSGHLDEDLDPAGQLARNLSITLPAADASDEERITFLERALMDRASKLESHMTSLQSTTETSIASHLLDAHVTLNLLRDSLLADTDYHTVHLVDQELESSVNSFENDIQALQEDLEAVDLYSLQTKNVHKEQLVERWSR
;
A
#
# COMPACT_ATOMS: atom_id res chain seq x y z
N MET A 1 -59.28 -60.68 -27.84
CA MET A 1 -58.37 -60.96 -26.69
C MET A 1 -58.33 -62.45 -26.37
N ALA A 2 -59.46 -63.16 -26.30
CA ALA A 2 -59.50 -64.62 -26.15
C ALA A 2 -58.61 -65.41 -27.14
N ASP A 3 -58.64 -65.06 -28.43
CA ASP A 3 -57.84 -65.73 -29.47
C ASP A 3 -56.33 -65.49 -29.39
N ALA A 4 -55.90 -64.37 -28.81
CA ALA A 4 -54.49 -64.04 -28.64
C ALA A 4 -53.87 -64.83 -27.47
N LEU A 5 -54.63 -65.02 -26.40
CA LEU A 5 -54.22 -65.81 -25.24
C LEU A 5 -54.27 -67.31 -25.55
N SER A 6 -55.30 -67.78 -26.25
CA SER A 6 -55.39 -69.19 -26.69
C SER A 6 -54.27 -69.56 -27.67
N SER A 7 -53.87 -68.65 -28.57
CA SER A 7 -52.71 -68.87 -29.45
C SER A 7 -51.37 -68.80 -28.72
N THR A 8 -51.24 -67.98 -27.67
CA THR A 8 -50.04 -67.93 -26.81
C THR A 8 -49.89 -69.22 -26.00
N LEU A 9 -50.98 -69.73 -25.41
CA LEU A 9 -51.00 -71.01 -24.71
C LEU A 9 -50.65 -72.17 -25.65
N ILE A 10 -51.24 -72.22 -26.85
CA ILE A 10 -50.94 -73.26 -27.86
C ILE A 10 -49.48 -73.19 -28.32
N ARG A 11 -48.89 -71.99 -28.42
CA ARG A 11 -47.47 -71.81 -28.76
C ARG A 11 -46.57 -72.36 -27.65
N ILE A 12 -46.84 -72.02 -26.39
CA ILE A 12 -46.06 -72.50 -25.24
C ILE A 12 -46.16 -74.03 -25.09
N LEU A 13 -47.35 -74.60 -25.25
CA LEU A 13 -47.57 -76.05 -25.20
C LEU A 13 -46.85 -76.79 -26.35
N ARG A 14 -46.80 -76.19 -27.53
CA ARG A 14 -46.06 -76.72 -28.68
C ARG A 14 -44.54 -76.61 -28.51
N ASP A 15 -44.06 -75.52 -27.93
CA ASP A 15 -42.62 -75.29 -27.70
C ASP A 15 -42.01 -76.26 -26.66
N ARG A 16 -42.85 -76.97 -25.90
CA ARG A 16 -42.45 -77.92 -24.85
C ARG A 16 -42.97 -79.35 -25.03
N ASP A 17 -43.45 -79.70 -26.23
CA ASP A 17 -43.88 -81.05 -26.61
C ASP A 17 -44.97 -81.68 -25.69
N ILE A 18 -45.88 -80.87 -25.15
CA ILE A 18 -46.99 -81.36 -24.33
C ILE A 18 -48.19 -81.69 -25.25
N PRO A 19 -48.77 -82.91 -25.20
CA PRO A 19 -49.93 -83.25 -26.02
C PRO A 19 -51.18 -82.48 -25.54
N TYR A 20 -51.87 -81.81 -26.45
CA TYR A 20 -53.07 -81.03 -26.13
C TYR A 20 -54.21 -81.27 -27.11
N ASP A 21 -55.44 -81.21 -26.60
CA ASP A 21 -56.66 -81.25 -27.41
C ASP A 21 -57.13 -79.83 -27.74
N ARG A 22 -57.08 -79.49 -29.04
CA ARG A 22 -57.36 -78.13 -29.53
C ARG A 22 -58.83 -77.77 -29.43
N GLU A 23 -59.72 -78.76 -29.42
CA GLU A 23 -61.17 -78.53 -29.33
C GLU A 23 -61.59 -78.26 -27.89
N ALA A 24 -61.02 -78.99 -26.93
CA ALA A 24 -61.25 -78.77 -25.49
C ALA A 24 -60.77 -77.38 -25.03
N ILE A 25 -59.60 -76.92 -25.50
CA ILE A 25 -59.08 -75.58 -25.16
C ILE A 25 -60.01 -74.50 -25.73
N LYS A 26 -60.45 -74.63 -26.99
CA LYS A 26 -61.38 -73.66 -27.59
C LYS A 26 -62.74 -73.64 -26.90
N ALA A 27 -63.23 -74.78 -26.42
CA ALA A 27 -64.46 -74.88 -25.65
C ALA A 27 -64.31 -74.20 -24.27
N ALA A 28 -63.17 -74.38 -23.60
CA ALA A 28 -62.88 -73.74 -22.31
C ALA A 28 -62.74 -72.20 -22.40
N PHE A 29 -62.36 -71.66 -23.56
CA PHE A 29 -62.33 -70.22 -23.82
C PHE A 29 -63.66 -69.64 -24.35
N ALA A 30 -64.68 -70.48 -24.58
CA ALA A 30 -65.99 -70.04 -25.07
C ALA A 30 -66.94 -69.61 -23.93
N ASP A 31 -66.71 -70.09 -22.70
CA ASP A 31 -67.41 -69.66 -21.50
C ASP A 31 -66.68 -68.46 -20.84
N LYS A 32 -67.42 -67.46 -20.37
CA LYS A 32 -66.87 -66.15 -19.99
C LYS A 32 -66.18 -66.16 -18.62
N GLU A 33 -66.71 -66.94 -17.68
CA GLU A 33 -66.11 -67.08 -16.34
C GLU A 33 -64.85 -67.94 -16.38
N SER A 34 -64.86 -69.01 -17.18
CA SER A 34 -63.67 -69.82 -17.42
C SER A 34 -62.60 -69.06 -18.21
N GLN A 35 -62.98 -68.17 -19.13
CA GLN A 35 -62.02 -67.32 -19.84
C GLN A 35 -61.21 -66.42 -18.89
N THR A 36 -61.85 -65.81 -17.89
CA THR A 36 -61.14 -64.96 -16.92
C THR A 36 -60.26 -65.79 -15.98
N ALA A 37 -60.73 -66.95 -15.54
CA ALA A 37 -59.94 -67.87 -14.71
C ALA A 37 -58.72 -68.43 -15.47
N VAL A 38 -58.90 -68.81 -16.74
CA VAL A 38 -57.82 -69.31 -17.59
C VAL A 38 -56.85 -68.19 -17.97
N GLN A 39 -57.30 -66.95 -18.13
CA GLN A 39 -56.42 -65.81 -18.34
C GLN A 39 -55.57 -65.52 -17.08
N ALA A 40 -56.19 -65.48 -15.90
CA ALA A 40 -55.47 -65.30 -14.65
C ALA A 40 -54.43 -66.41 -14.45
N TRP A 41 -54.80 -67.65 -14.74
CA TRP A 41 -53.88 -68.79 -14.68
C TRP A 41 -52.72 -68.69 -15.71
N ILE A 42 -52.97 -68.19 -16.93
CA ILE A 42 -51.89 -67.98 -17.91
C ILE A 42 -50.94 -66.87 -17.45
N GLU A 43 -51.45 -65.77 -16.90
CA GLU A 43 -50.61 -64.67 -16.42
C GLU A 43 -49.80 -65.06 -15.17
N GLU A 44 -50.38 -65.87 -14.29
CA GLU A 44 -49.75 -66.34 -13.06
C GLU A 44 -48.67 -67.40 -13.31
N TYR A 45 -48.98 -68.45 -14.10
CA TYR A 45 -48.11 -69.62 -14.27
C TYR A 45 -47.29 -69.62 -15.57
N LEU A 46 -47.72 -68.90 -16.62
CA LEU A 46 -47.15 -68.97 -17.98
C LEU A 46 -46.54 -67.63 -18.45
N SER A 47 -45.85 -66.94 -17.54
CA SER A 47 -45.10 -65.70 -17.79
C SER A 47 -43.64 -66.00 -18.20
N PRO A 48 -42.95 -65.11 -18.95
CA PRO A 48 -41.57 -65.36 -19.36
C PRO A 48 -40.57 -65.50 -18.19
N GLU A 49 -40.89 -64.91 -17.02
CA GLU A 49 -40.11 -65.04 -15.78
C GLU A 49 -40.35 -66.39 -15.06
N THR A 50 -41.51 -67.04 -15.27
CA THR A 50 -41.84 -68.36 -14.69
C THR A 50 -41.53 -69.51 -15.64
N LEU A 51 -41.25 -69.21 -16.91
CA LEU A 51 -40.97 -70.18 -17.95
C LEU A 51 -39.47 -70.28 -18.26
N LEU A 52 -38.88 -71.38 -17.83
CA LEU A 52 -37.51 -71.77 -18.20
C LEU A 52 -37.25 -71.69 -19.72
N THR A 53 -36.29 -70.90 -20.16
CA THR A 53 -35.96 -70.78 -21.59
C THR A 53 -35.42 -72.11 -22.15
N LYS A 54 -35.39 -72.29 -23.49
CA LYS A 54 -34.93 -73.56 -24.10
C LYS A 54 -33.50 -73.92 -23.68
N ASP A 55 -32.65 -72.91 -23.50
CA ASP A 55 -31.27 -73.09 -23.06
C ASP A 55 -31.22 -73.47 -21.58
N GLU A 56 -31.99 -72.81 -20.72
CA GLU A 56 -32.10 -73.14 -19.29
C GLU A 56 -32.74 -74.51 -19.05
N ALA A 57 -33.72 -74.93 -19.87
CA ALA A 57 -34.33 -76.24 -19.81
C ALA A 57 -33.37 -77.35 -20.26
N ALA A 58 -32.56 -77.09 -21.28
CA ALA A 58 -31.46 -77.98 -21.65
C ALA A 58 -30.42 -78.07 -20.54
N LEU A 59 -30.09 -76.95 -19.90
CA LEU A 59 -29.14 -76.86 -18.79
C LEU A 59 -29.66 -77.60 -17.56
N TYR A 60 -30.93 -77.40 -17.19
CA TYR A 60 -31.59 -78.15 -16.13
C TYR A 60 -31.61 -79.65 -16.45
N ALA A 61 -31.98 -80.05 -17.68
CA ALA A 61 -31.93 -81.46 -18.08
C ALA A 61 -30.51 -82.05 -18.05
N THR A 62 -29.47 -81.26 -18.31
CA THR A 62 -28.08 -81.69 -18.10
C THR A 62 -27.72 -81.80 -16.61
N LEU A 63 -28.14 -80.85 -15.78
CA LEU A 63 -27.94 -80.83 -14.32
C LEU A 63 -28.70 -81.97 -13.61
N THR A 64 -29.89 -82.34 -14.08
CA THR A 64 -30.64 -83.50 -13.56
C THR A 64 -29.97 -84.81 -13.97
N LYS A 65 -29.38 -84.87 -15.18
CA LYS A 65 -28.63 -86.06 -15.63
C LYS A 65 -27.30 -86.23 -14.90
N THR A 66 -26.65 -85.14 -14.48
CA THR A 66 -25.42 -85.16 -13.67
C THR A 66 -25.68 -85.35 -12.18
N GLY A 67 -26.95 -85.29 -11.74
CA GLY A 67 -27.34 -85.38 -10.33
C GLY A 67 -27.04 -84.11 -9.53
N GLU A 68 -26.53 -83.05 -10.16
CA GLU A 68 -26.21 -81.78 -9.51
C GLU A 68 -27.47 -80.96 -9.19
N ALA A 69 -28.54 -81.12 -9.97
CA ALA A 69 -29.84 -80.52 -9.67
C ALA A 69 -30.39 -81.02 -8.32
N ASP A 70 -30.26 -82.32 -8.04
CA ASP A 70 -30.66 -82.90 -6.76
C ASP A 70 -29.72 -82.47 -5.63
N THR A 71 -28.43 -82.19 -5.89
CA THR A 71 -27.53 -81.63 -4.84
C THR A 71 -27.81 -80.17 -4.50
N LEU A 72 -28.38 -79.41 -5.44
CA LEU A 72 -28.78 -78.01 -5.23
C LEU A 72 -30.18 -77.92 -4.63
N ALA A 73 -31.09 -78.85 -4.98
CA ALA A 73 -32.42 -78.96 -4.38
C ALA A 73 -32.39 -79.67 -3.01
N ALA A 74 -31.49 -80.64 -2.82
CA ALA A 74 -31.18 -81.26 -1.53
C ALA A 74 -30.05 -80.54 -0.79
N GLN A 75 -29.65 -79.33 -1.22
CA GLN A 75 -29.18 -78.32 -0.28
C GLN A 75 -30.39 -77.88 0.55
N ASP A 76 -30.76 -78.81 1.40
CA ASP A 76 -31.73 -78.67 2.44
C ASP A 76 -31.29 -77.46 3.28
N LEU A 77 -32.18 -76.48 3.43
CA LEU A 77 -32.02 -75.36 4.37
C LEU A 77 -31.86 -75.87 5.82
N SER A 78 -31.94 -77.19 6.03
CA SER A 78 -31.48 -77.95 7.20
C SER A 78 -29.94 -78.04 7.38
N MET A 79 -29.14 -77.28 6.63
CA MET A 79 -27.88 -76.76 7.21
C MET A 79 -28.14 -75.86 8.43
N ILE A 80 -29.39 -75.47 8.67
CA ILE A 80 -29.91 -75.32 10.03
C ILE A 80 -30.15 -76.74 10.57
N GLN A 81 -29.05 -77.41 10.90
CA GLN A 81 -29.06 -78.57 11.77
C GLN A 81 -29.90 -78.16 12.98
N GLY A 82 -30.94 -78.95 13.32
CA GLY A 82 -31.80 -78.66 14.45
C GLY A 82 -30.89 -78.37 15.65
N LEU A 83 -30.87 -77.10 16.07
CA LEU A 83 -29.80 -76.54 16.88
C LEU A 83 -29.44 -77.53 17.99
N SER A 84 -28.25 -78.12 17.91
CA SER A 84 -27.73 -78.90 19.02
C SER A 84 -27.78 -78.01 20.25
N GLU A 85 -28.16 -78.52 21.42
CA GLU A 85 -28.14 -77.72 22.65
C GLU A 85 -26.74 -77.12 22.89
N GLU A 86 -25.70 -77.79 22.41
CA GLU A 86 -24.32 -77.29 22.38
C GLU A 86 -24.11 -76.14 21.36
N GLU A 87 -24.72 -76.21 20.18
CA GLU A 87 -24.71 -75.13 19.18
C GLU A 87 -25.52 -73.91 19.63
N THR A 88 -26.64 -74.11 20.33
CA THR A 88 -27.36 -73.00 20.98
C THR A 88 -26.49 -72.34 22.05
N HIS A 89 -25.75 -73.14 22.84
CA HIS A 89 -24.87 -72.62 23.87
C HIS A 89 -23.68 -71.87 23.28
N THR A 90 -23.04 -72.38 22.21
CA THR A 90 -21.96 -71.67 21.51
C THR A 90 -22.48 -70.41 20.83
N ALA A 91 -23.64 -70.44 20.18
CA ALA A 91 -24.27 -69.26 19.60
C ALA A 91 -24.61 -68.21 20.68
N ILE A 92 -25.09 -68.62 21.86
CA ILE A 92 -25.33 -67.72 23.00
C ILE A 92 -24.01 -67.14 23.52
N GLU A 93 -22.93 -67.93 23.63
CA GLU A 93 -21.62 -67.42 24.05
C GLU A 93 -21.02 -66.47 23.01
N GLU A 94 -21.13 -66.78 21.72
CA GLU A 94 -20.68 -65.92 20.63
C GLU A 94 -21.49 -64.63 20.57
N LEU A 95 -22.80 -64.71 20.77
CA LEU A 95 -23.68 -63.55 20.87
C LEU A 95 -23.32 -62.71 22.09
N LYS A 96 -23.06 -63.31 23.26
CA LYS A 96 -22.55 -62.59 24.45
C LYS A 96 -21.19 -61.94 24.20
N ARG A 97 -20.25 -62.63 23.53
CA ARG A 97 -18.94 -62.05 23.14
C ARG A 97 -19.13 -60.91 22.15
N SER A 98 -20.04 -61.04 21.20
CA SER A 98 -20.40 -60.01 20.23
C SER A 98 -21.07 -58.81 20.91
N THR A 99 -22.04 -59.03 21.81
CA THR A 99 -22.67 -57.97 22.61
C THR A 99 -21.62 -57.24 23.44
N ALA A 100 -20.72 -57.96 24.13
CA ALA A 100 -19.64 -57.33 24.88
C ALA A 100 -18.64 -56.57 23.99
N ALA A 101 -18.39 -57.04 22.76
CA ALA A 101 -17.57 -56.34 21.78
C ALA A 101 -18.25 -55.06 21.27
N ILE A 102 -19.56 -55.12 20.98
CA ILE A 102 -20.39 -53.98 20.59
C ILE A 102 -20.50 -52.96 21.72
N GLU A 103 -20.65 -53.40 22.98
CA GLU A 103 -20.64 -52.52 24.15
C GLU A 103 -19.30 -51.78 24.28
N LYS A 104 -18.17 -52.47 24.11
CA LYS A 104 -16.84 -51.83 24.07
C LYS A 104 -16.70 -50.86 22.89
N GLN A 105 -17.21 -51.21 21.70
CA GLN A 105 -17.19 -50.33 20.54
C GLN A 105 -18.07 -49.09 20.75
N THR A 106 -19.26 -49.23 21.35
CA THR A 106 -20.14 -48.10 21.66
C THR A 106 -19.56 -47.22 22.76
N GLU A 107 -18.89 -47.78 23.77
CA GLU A 107 -18.18 -47.03 24.79
C GLU A 107 -17.00 -46.23 24.19
N THR A 108 -16.18 -46.88 23.34
CA THR A 108 -15.08 -46.19 22.64
C THR A 108 -15.58 -45.11 21.69
N LEU A 109 -16.68 -45.33 20.95
CA LEU A 109 -17.32 -44.30 20.13
C LEU A 109 -17.85 -43.15 20.98
N ARG A 110 -18.45 -43.41 22.15
CA ARG A 110 -18.86 -42.36 23.09
C ARG A 110 -17.66 -41.56 23.59
N LEU A 111 -16.55 -42.20 23.91
CA LEU A 111 -15.32 -41.52 24.30
C LEU A 111 -14.76 -40.66 23.16
N GLN A 112 -14.76 -41.17 21.91
CA GLN A 112 -14.34 -40.41 20.73
C GLN A 112 -15.27 -39.22 20.46
N GLN A 113 -16.59 -39.40 20.58
CA GLN A 113 -17.57 -38.33 20.45
C GLN A 113 -17.34 -37.24 21.51
N ASN A 114 -17.12 -37.63 22.76
CA ASN A 114 -16.82 -36.70 23.85
C ASN A 114 -15.51 -35.94 23.60
N ALA A 115 -14.45 -36.63 23.17
CA ALA A 115 -13.16 -36.02 22.81
C ALA A 115 -13.29 -35.03 21.64
N MET A 116 -14.02 -35.39 20.58
CA MET A 116 -14.30 -34.48 19.45
C MET A 116 -15.10 -33.27 19.91
N SER A 117 -16.12 -33.46 20.76
CA SER A 117 -16.91 -32.35 21.30
C SER A 117 -16.05 -31.38 22.13
N ALA A 118 -15.09 -31.91 22.89
CA ALA A 118 -14.13 -31.12 23.65
C ALA A 118 -13.20 -30.35 22.71
N LEU A 119 -12.66 -30.99 21.67
CA LEU A 119 -11.82 -30.33 20.66
C LEU A 119 -12.56 -29.18 19.98
N VAL A 120 -13.81 -29.38 19.53
CA VAL A 120 -14.62 -28.33 18.93
C VAL A 120 -14.85 -27.16 19.90
N LYS A 121 -15.10 -27.44 21.19
CA LYS A 121 -15.24 -26.39 22.21
C LYS A 121 -13.91 -25.63 22.40
N THR A 122 -12.78 -26.31 22.44
CA THR A 122 -11.45 -25.67 22.56
C THR A 122 -11.11 -24.82 21.33
N GLU A 123 -11.44 -25.30 20.13
CA GLU A 123 -11.22 -24.56 18.88
C GLU A 123 -12.08 -23.30 18.84
N LYS A 124 -13.37 -23.38 19.22
CA LYS A 124 -14.24 -22.20 19.34
C LYS A 124 -13.67 -21.16 20.32
N ARG A 125 -13.18 -21.59 21.49
CA ARG A 125 -12.53 -20.71 22.47
C ARG A 125 -11.24 -20.09 21.91
N ALA A 126 -10.42 -20.86 21.20
CA ALA A 126 -9.19 -20.37 20.59
C ALA A 126 -9.47 -19.36 19.45
N VAL A 127 -10.49 -19.60 18.62
CA VAL A 127 -10.95 -18.65 17.59
C VAL A 127 -11.45 -17.36 18.23
N GLN A 128 -12.28 -17.46 19.28
CA GLN A 128 -12.77 -16.28 20.01
C GLN A 128 -11.61 -15.49 20.64
N SER A 129 -10.67 -16.15 21.32
CA SER A 129 -9.50 -15.50 21.91
C SER A 129 -8.64 -14.81 20.84
N ARG A 130 -8.36 -15.47 19.71
CA ARG A 130 -7.64 -14.83 18.59
C ARG A 130 -8.38 -13.62 18.04
N SER A 131 -9.70 -13.71 17.85
CA SER A 131 -10.51 -12.59 17.38
C SER A 131 -10.52 -11.39 18.34
N GLN A 132 -10.45 -11.64 19.66
CA GLN A 132 -10.35 -10.59 20.67
C GLN A 132 -8.98 -9.92 20.64
N ILE A 133 -7.91 -10.70 20.50
CA ILE A 133 -6.54 -10.17 20.37
C ILE A 133 -6.41 -9.35 19.09
N GLU A 134 -6.90 -9.84 17.94
CA GLU A 134 -6.89 -9.11 16.67
C GLU A 134 -7.65 -7.77 16.80
N LYS A 135 -8.86 -7.77 17.39
CA LYS A 135 -9.62 -6.53 17.64
C LYS A 135 -8.90 -5.56 18.59
N ALA A 136 -8.19 -6.07 19.59
CA ALA A 136 -7.39 -5.23 20.49
C ALA A 136 -6.20 -4.60 19.76
N GLN A 137 -5.53 -5.36 18.89
CA GLN A 137 -4.43 -4.86 18.06
C GLN A 137 -4.91 -3.82 17.05
N THR A 138 -6.02 -4.06 16.34
CA THR A 138 -6.55 -3.08 15.39
C THR A 138 -6.92 -1.77 16.09
N ARG A 139 -7.55 -1.84 17.27
CA ARG A 139 -7.83 -0.64 18.09
C ARG A 139 -6.56 0.10 18.50
N LYS A 140 -5.51 -0.63 18.88
CA LYS A 140 -4.21 -0.03 19.22
C LYS A 140 -3.62 0.71 18.02
N TRP A 141 -3.60 0.07 16.85
CA TRP A 141 -3.13 0.70 15.62
C TRP A 141 -3.99 1.88 15.18
N ASP A 142 -5.31 1.82 15.37
CA ASP A 142 -6.20 2.95 15.07
C ASP A 142 -5.90 4.15 15.98
N VAL A 143 -5.63 3.91 17.27
CA VAL A 143 -5.24 4.98 18.22
C VAL A 143 -3.87 5.54 17.86
N GLU A 144 -2.87 4.69 17.61
CA GLU A 144 -1.52 5.12 17.20
C GLU A 144 -1.55 5.92 15.90
N ARG A 145 -2.31 5.44 14.91
CA ARG A 145 -2.54 6.16 13.65
C ARG A 145 -3.20 7.51 13.88
N GLY A 146 -4.21 7.57 14.76
CA GLY A 146 -4.86 8.84 15.13
C GLY A 146 -3.90 9.81 15.82
N GLN A 147 -3.03 9.32 16.71
CA GLN A 147 -1.99 10.12 17.38
C GLN A 147 -0.96 10.67 16.38
N ILE A 148 -0.50 9.82 15.45
CA ILE A 148 0.44 10.25 14.40
C ILE A 148 -0.22 11.27 13.47
N SER A 149 -1.47 11.07 13.07
CA SER A 149 -2.22 12.04 12.26
C SER A 149 -2.34 13.39 12.97
N ALA A 150 -2.70 13.40 14.25
CA ALA A 150 -2.81 14.62 15.04
C ALA A 150 -1.45 15.33 15.18
N ALA A 151 -0.36 14.58 15.40
CA ALA A 151 0.99 15.15 15.45
C ALA A 151 1.44 15.73 14.09
N ILE A 152 1.09 15.08 12.97
CA ILE A 152 1.35 15.60 11.62
C ILE A 152 0.57 16.90 11.39
N GLU A 153 -0.70 16.96 11.80
CA GLU A 153 -1.54 18.16 11.68
C GLU A 153 -1.01 19.32 12.56
N GLU A 154 -0.57 19.04 13.78
CA GLU A 154 0.04 20.04 14.66
C GLU A 154 1.35 20.58 14.07
N LEU A 155 2.23 19.68 13.60
CA LEU A 155 3.50 20.05 12.98
C LEU A 155 3.27 20.83 11.68
N SER A 156 2.32 20.43 10.84
CA SER A 156 2.00 21.13 9.59
C SER A 156 1.43 22.52 9.85
N GLN A 157 0.55 22.67 10.84
CA GLN A 157 0.07 23.98 11.29
C GLN A 157 1.22 24.85 11.81
N SER A 158 2.10 24.29 12.65
CA SER A 158 3.27 25.02 13.14
C SER A 158 4.18 25.48 12.00
N LEU A 159 4.40 24.63 10.99
CA LEU A 159 5.19 24.95 9.81
C LEU A 159 4.51 26.03 8.97
N ILE A 160 3.18 26.00 8.82
CA ILE A 160 2.40 27.07 8.15
C ILE A 160 2.63 28.40 8.87
N TYR A 161 2.48 28.44 10.19
CA TYR A 161 2.67 29.66 10.97
C TYR A 161 4.09 30.19 10.82
N GLN A 162 5.11 29.33 10.98
CA GLN A 162 6.52 29.71 10.80
C GLN A 162 6.82 30.20 9.37
N THR A 163 6.28 29.53 8.35
CA THR A 163 6.43 29.93 6.95
C THR A 163 5.79 31.30 6.70
N SER A 164 4.62 31.57 7.29
CA SER A 164 3.95 32.87 7.16
C SER A 164 4.69 34.00 7.89
N ASP A 165 5.23 33.73 9.08
CA ASP A 165 6.02 34.69 9.85
C ASP A 165 7.33 35.02 9.13
N LEU A 166 8.05 34.01 8.64
CA LEU A 166 9.27 34.21 7.85
C LEU A 166 9.01 34.96 6.53
N ASP A 167 7.89 34.70 5.85
CA ASP A 167 7.48 35.44 4.64
C ASP A 167 7.18 36.92 4.96
N GLN A 168 6.55 37.20 6.11
CA GLN A 168 6.31 38.56 6.58
C GLN A 168 7.61 39.27 6.97
N GLN A 169 8.51 38.58 7.69
CA GLN A 169 9.83 39.11 8.05
C GLN A 169 10.68 39.42 6.81
N LEU A 170 10.65 38.55 5.80
CA LEU A 170 11.34 38.77 4.53
C LEU A 170 10.85 40.06 3.85
N LYS A 171 9.53 40.25 3.73
CA LYS A 171 8.93 41.47 3.15
C LYS A 171 9.29 42.72 3.96
N GLY A 172 9.25 42.63 5.29
CA GLY A 172 9.62 43.73 6.17
C GLY A 172 11.11 44.11 6.06
N SER A 173 11.99 43.09 6.03
CA SER A 173 13.43 43.27 5.83
C SER A 173 13.74 43.92 4.48
N GLU A 174 13.10 43.47 3.41
CA GLU A 174 13.28 44.04 2.06
C GLU A 174 12.83 45.51 2.00
N ALA A 175 11.68 45.84 2.60
CA ALA A 175 11.20 47.22 2.66
C ALA A 175 12.15 48.13 3.46
N ASN A 176 12.64 47.66 4.60
CA ASN A 176 13.61 48.38 5.42
C ASN A 176 14.93 48.58 4.67
N ALA A 177 15.45 47.54 3.99
CA ALA A 177 16.65 47.64 3.18
C ALA A 177 16.49 48.71 2.08
N ARG A 178 15.39 48.68 1.32
CA ARG A 178 15.09 49.71 0.30
C ARG A 178 15.02 51.11 0.90
N GLN A 179 14.35 51.28 2.03
CA GLN A 179 14.28 52.58 2.72
C GLN A 179 15.68 53.09 3.14
N THR A 180 16.55 52.21 3.63
CA THR A 180 17.92 52.59 4.00
C THR A 180 18.75 52.99 2.77
N VAL A 181 18.63 52.26 1.65
CA VAL A 181 19.26 52.61 0.35
C VAL A 181 18.84 54.02 -0.06
N ASP A 182 17.52 54.27 -0.10
CA ASP A 182 16.98 55.56 -0.52
C ASP A 182 17.44 56.71 0.38
N SER A 183 17.54 56.48 1.69
CA SER A 183 18.03 57.48 2.65
C SER A 183 19.51 57.78 2.46
N ILE A 184 20.32 56.75 2.22
CA ILE A 184 21.76 56.87 1.96
C ILE A 184 21.98 57.65 0.67
N LEU A 185 21.37 57.24 -0.44
CA LEU A 185 21.51 57.92 -1.74
C LEU A 185 21.05 59.38 -1.67
N LYS A 186 19.93 59.68 -1.01
CA LYS A 186 19.49 61.08 -0.78
C LYS A 186 20.49 61.91 0.01
N SER A 187 21.21 61.31 0.96
CA SER A 187 22.24 62.01 1.71
C SER A 187 23.51 62.24 0.87
N ASP A 188 23.85 61.31 -0.03
CA ASP A 188 24.96 61.46 -0.98
C ASP A 188 24.66 62.52 -2.03
N ASP A 189 23.45 62.54 -2.58
CA ASP A 189 23.02 63.56 -3.54
C ASP A 189 23.13 64.97 -2.94
N LYS A 190 22.73 65.14 -1.67
CA LYS A 190 22.89 66.42 -0.95
C LYS A 190 24.37 66.81 -0.80
N LEU A 191 25.23 65.85 -0.51
CA LEU A 191 26.68 66.08 -0.41
C LEU A 191 27.23 66.47 -1.77
N LEU A 192 26.93 65.71 -2.83
CA LEU A 192 27.37 65.97 -4.20
C LEU A 192 26.90 67.34 -4.70
N LEU A 193 25.65 67.75 -4.41
CA LEU A 193 25.16 69.09 -4.70
C LEU A 193 25.96 70.18 -3.97
N SER A 194 26.38 69.93 -2.72
CA SER A 194 27.22 70.87 -1.98
C SER A 194 28.65 70.95 -2.55
N LEU A 195 29.21 69.82 -3.00
CA LEU A 195 30.51 69.79 -3.69
C LEU A 195 30.44 70.47 -5.04
N GLN A 196 29.36 70.31 -5.79
CA GLN A 196 29.14 70.99 -7.07
C GLN A 196 29.11 72.51 -6.89
N LYS A 197 28.41 73.00 -5.85
CA LYS A 197 28.41 74.43 -5.51
C LYS A 197 29.81 74.93 -5.12
N LEU A 198 30.52 74.15 -4.31
CA LEU A 198 31.90 74.49 -3.95
C LEU A 198 32.82 74.51 -5.17
N ALA A 199 32.65 73.57 -6.11
CA ALA A 199 33.40 73.52 -7.35
C ALA A 199 33.08 74.70 -8.28
N SER A 200 31.82 75.14 -8.37
CA SER A 200 31.45 76.34 -9.14
C SER A 200 32.00 77.63 -8.55
N ASP A 201 32.21 77.68 -7.23
CA ASP A 201 32.84 78.81 -6.54
C ASP A 201 34.37 78.83 -6.70
N LEU A 202 34.93 77.75 -7.24
CA LEU A 202 36.37 77.50 -7.42
C LEU A 202 36.83 77.83 -8.85
N ASP A 203 36.43 78.99 -9.39
CA ASP A 203 36.90 79.40 -10.72
C ASP A 203 38.39 79.82 -10.67
N PRO A 204 39.30 79.10 -11.34
CA PRO A 204 40.72 79.37 -11.27
C PRO A 204 41.11 80.49 -12.25
N GLY A 205 41.44 81.66 -11.70
CA GLY A 205 42.04 82.76 -12.47
C GLY A 205 41.03 83.45 -13.37
N LYS A 206 40.47 84.56 -12.88
CA LYS A 206 39.63 85.41 -13.72
C LYS A 206 40.48 85.90 -14.90
N PRO A 207 40.01 85.81 -16.15
CA PRO A 207 40.68 86.45 -17.30
C PRO A 207 40.80 87.97 -17.13
N GLU A 208 40.06 88.54 -16.18
CA GLU A 208 40.19 89.93 -15.74
C GLU A 208 41.60 90.25 -15.21
N ASP A 209 42.26 89.34 -14.49
CA ASP A 209 43.57 89.62 -13.88
C ASP A 209 44.66 89.76 -14.97
N ASP A 210 44.62 88.94 -16.02
CA ASP A 210 45.55 89.06 -17.16
C ASP A 210 45.33 90.34 -17.96
N VAL A 211 44.06 90.75 -18.14
CA VAL A 211 43.71 92.03 -18.77
C VAL A 211 44.15 93.22 -17.91
N LEU A 212 44.02 93.12 -16.59
CA LEU A 212 44.50 94.14 -15.64
C LEU A 212 46.02 94.26 -15.66
N VAL A 213 46.75 93.14 -15.68
CA VAL A 213 48.22 93.13 -15.79
C VAL A 213 48.67 93.78 -17.10
N ALA A 214 48.03 93.43 -18.23
CA ALA A 214 48.33 94.06 -19.52
C ALA A 214 48.08 95.58 -19.48
N ARG A 215 46.98 96.01 -18.86
CA ARG A 215 46.63 97.43 -18.71
C ARG A 215 47.61 98.20 -17.83
N ILE A 216 48.08 97.61 -16.73
CA ILE A 216 49.05 98.23 -15.83
C ILE A 216 50.39 98.41 -16.54
N ARG A 217 50.85 97.41 -17.31
CA ARG A 217 52.05 97.53 -18.14
C ARG A 217 51.94 98.65 -19.18
N GLU A 218 50.79 98.75 -19.84
CA GLU A 218 50.52 99.82 -20.81
C GLU A 218 50.54 101.21 -20.17
N LEU A 219 49.92 101.39 -18.99
CA LEU A 219 49.93 102.65 -18.26
C LEU A 219 51.33 103.04 -17.78
N CYS A 220 52.12 102.07 -17.28
CA CYS A 220 53.50 102.30 -16.89
C CYS A 220 54.36 102.74 -18.08
N ALA A 221 54.20 102.11 -19.25
CA ALA A 221 54.90 102.50 -20.47
C ALA A 221 54.55 103.93 -20.90
N ARG A 222 53.28 104.34 -20.82
CA ARG A 222 52.87 105.73 -21.08
C ARG A 222 53.45 106.72 -20.07
N TYR A 223 53.46 106.35 -18.79
CA TYR A 223 54.05 107.18 -17.74
C TYR A 223 55.55 107.39 -17.94
N ILE A 224 56.30 106.33 -18.25
CA ILE A 224 57.74 106.42 -18.60
C ILE A 224 57.93 107.35 -19.79
N LYS A 225 57.14 107.18 -20.86
CA LYS A 225 57.22 108.06 -22.05
C LYS A 225 57.02 109.53 -21.69
N HIS A 226 55.95 109.86 -20.96
CA HIS A 226 55.65 111.26 -20.60
C HIS A 226 56.65 111.87 -19.61
N THR A 227 57.20 111.06 -18.69
CA THR A 227 58.24 111.55 -17.75
C THR A 227 59.56 111.81 -18.46
N VAL A 228 59.98 110.94 -19.38
CA VAL A 228 61.18 111.16 -20.21
C VAL A 228 61.01 112.40 -21.09
N GLU A 229 59.87 112.53 -21.78
CA GLU A 229 59.56 113.72 -22.59
C GLU A 229 59.51 115.00 -21.74
N GLY A 230 58.93 114.94 -20.54
CA GLY A 230 58.86 116.07 -19.61
C GLY A 230 60.21 116.48 -19.03
N ILE A 231 61.09 115.53 -18.72
CA ILE A 231 62.45 115.81 -18.24
C ILE A 231 63.30 116.38 -19.39
N ARG A 232 63.22 115.81 -20.59
CA ARG A 232 63.92 116.32 -21.78
C ARG A 232 63.52 117.75 -22.11
N THR A 233 62.22 118.01 -22.23
CA THR A 233 61.73 119.38 -22.51
C THR A 233 62.10 120.37 -21.40
N ARG A 234 62.16 119.94 -20.14
CA ARG A 234 62.64 120.79 -19.03
C ARG A 234 64.14 121.07 -19.12
N LEU A 235 64.96 120.08 -19.49
CA LEU A 235 66.39 120.25 -19.70
C LEU A 235 66.67 121.12 -20.91
N ASP A 236 66.01 120.90 -22.04
CA ASP A 236 66.08 121.76 -23.22
C ASP A 236 65.72 123.22 -22.87
N ARG A 237 64.66 123.42 -22.08
CA ARG A 237 64.28 124.75 -21.60
C ARG A 237 65.37 125.38 -20.73
N ILE A 238 65.91 124.66 -19.76
CA ILE A 238 66.95 125.17 -18.86
C ILE A 238 68.24 125.47 -19.64
N TYR A 239 68.61 124.61 -20.59
CA TYR A 239 69.76 124.81 -21.47
C TYR A 239 69.60 126.07 -22.33
N LEU A 240 68.44 126.25 -22.97
CA LEU A 240 68.15 127.46 -23.75
C LEU A 240 68.02 128.73 -22.88
N GLU A 241 67.49 128.62 -21.65
CA GLU A 241 67.46 129.70 -20.66
C GLU A 241 68.89 130.08 -20.19
N ALA A 242 69.77 129.10 -19.99
CA ALA A 242 71.17 129.32 -19.60
C ALA A 242 71.99 129.96 -20.74
N LEU A 243 71.80 129.50 -21.99
CA LEU A 243 72.41 130.11 -23.17
C LEU A 243 71.93 131.55 -23.41
N SER A 244 70.65 131.83 -23.16
CA SER A 244 70.14 133.20 -23.29
C SER A 244 70.66 134.12 -22.18
N GLN A 245 70.77 133.63 -20.94
CA GLN A 245 71.37 134.38 -19.82
C GLN A 245 72.88 134.63 -20.00
N SER A 246 73.66 133.65 -20.49
CA SER A 246 75.09 133.83 -20.79
C SER A 246 75.33 134.90 -21.86
N ARG A 247 74.45 134.95 -22.88
CA ARG A 247 74.51 135.94 -23.97
C ARG A 247 74.26 137.38 -23.50
N ASP A 248 73.46 137.57 -22.45
CA ASP A 248 73.12 138.88 -21.91
C ASP A 248 74.17 139.42 -20.91
N THR A 249 75.11 138.59 -20.44
CA THR A 249 76.21 138.98 -19.53
C THR A 249 77.58 139.06 -20.23
N ASN A 250 77.64 139.87 -21.30
CA ASN A 250 78.76 140.63 -21.88
C ASN A 250 80.16 139.98 -22.12
N GLY A 251 80.47 139.72 -23.40
CA GLY A 251 81.71 140.21 -24.03
C GLY A 251 83.05 139.49 -23.79
N HIS A 252 83.11 138.25 -23.28
CA HIS A 252 84.36 137.48 -23.18
C HIS A 252 84.28 136.12 -23.87
N GLY A 253 85.06 135.97 -24.96
CA GLY A 253 85.16 134.78 -25.79
C GLY A 253 86.06 133.70 -25.18
N ALA A 254 85.53 132.97 -24.20
CA ALA A 254 86.09 131.71 -23.69
C ALA A 254 85.03 130.61 -23.46
N ASP A 255 83.81 130.77 -23.98
CA ASP A 255 82.63 129.96 -23.61
C ASP A 255 82.32 128.82 -24.62
N GLY A 256 83.23 128.54 -25.56
CA GLY A 256 83.02 127.52 -26.60
C GLY A 256 83.32 126.10 -26.13
N GLN A 257 84.32 125.92 -25.27
CA GLN A 257 84.70 124.59 -24.77
C GLN A 257 83.76 124.16 -23.63
N GLU A 258 83.43 125.06 -22.69
CA GLU A 258 82.48 124.76 -21.61
C GLU A 258 81.07 124.45 -22.14
N ALA A 259 80.61 125.13 -23.20
CA ALA A 259 79.34 124.80 -23.84
C ALA A 259 79.35 123.43 -24.56
N VAL A 260 80.48 123.01 -25.12
CA VAL A 260 80.63 121.68 -25.74
C VAL A 260 80.69 120.59 -24.67
N ASP A 261 81.45 120.81 -23.60
CA ASP A 261 81.54 119.87 -22.47
C ASP A 261 80.15 119.71 -21.80
N LEU A 262 79.40 120.81 -21.60
CA LEU A 262 78.02 120.78 -21.10
C LEU A 262 77.04 120.09 -22.07
N GLN A 263 77.24 120.21 -23.38
CA GLN A 263 76.44 119.50 -24.38
C GLN A 263 76.71 117.99 -24.32
N GLU A 264 77.96 117.57 -24.21
CA GLU A 264 78.33 116.16 -24.04
C GLU A 264 77.77 115.57 -22.74
N GLU A 265 77.83 116.32 -21.63
CA GLU A 265 77.20 115.94 -20.36
C GLU A 265 75.67 115.84 -20.47
N LEU A 266 75.03 116.74 -21.21
CA LEU A 266 73.58 116.73 -21.43
C LEU A 266 73.15 115.58 -22.36
N GLU A 267 73.94 115.25 -23.38
CA GLU A 267 73.74 114.06 -24.23
C GLU A 267 73.92 112.76 -23.42
N SER A 268 74.92 112.71 -22.52
CA SER A 268 75.08 111.61 -21.56
C SER A 268 73.85 111.50 -20.66
N LEU A 269 73.36 112.60 -20.10
CA LEU A 269 72.16 112.63 -19.27
C LEU A 269 70.91 112.17 -20.04
N TYR A 270 70.77 112.52 -21.32
CA TYR A 270 69.67 112.05 -22.17
C TYR A 270 69.66 110.54 -22.42
N SER A 271 70.84 109.91 -22.40
CA SER A 271 70.95 108.45 -22.48
C SER A 271 70.54 107.77 -21.17
N GLU A 272 70.74 108.44 -20.03
CA GLU A 272 70.43 107.90 -18.70
C GLU A 272 68.98 108.12 -18.24
N ILE A 273 68.32 109.18 -18.72
CA ILE A 273 66.94 109.52 -18.31
C ILE A 273 65.94 108.40 -18.59
N LEU A 274 66.04 107.72 -19.73
CA LEU A 274 65.11 106.62 -20.07
C LEU A 274 65.30 105.39 -19.16
N PRO A 275 66.52 104.83 -18.98
CA PRO A 275 66.77 103.76 -18.02
C PRO A 275 66.33 104.10 -16.59
N VAL A 276 66.60 105.31 -16.11
CA VAL A 276 66.21 105.74 -14.75
C VAL A 276 64.70 105.90 -14.61
N ALA A 277 64.02 106.49 -15.61
CA ALA A 277 62.57 106.60 -15.63
C ALA A 277 61.90 105.21 -15.68
N GLN A 278 62.46 104.29 -16.46
CA GLN A 278 61.99 102.91 -16.51
C GLN A 278 62.15 102.21 -15.15
N MET A 279 63.35 102.23 -14.57
CA MET A 279 63.59 101.64 -13.25
C MET A 279 62.68 102.23 -12.17
N SER A 280 62.50 103.56 -12.15
CA SER A 280 61.65 104.22 -11.17
C SER A 280 60.17 103.85 -11.31
N ALA A 281 59.64 103.80 -12.54
CA ALA A 281 58.26 103.40 -12.80
C ALA A 281 58.02 101.91 -12.51
N GLU A 282 58.98 101.05 -12.85
CA GLU A 282 58.94 99.63 -12.55
C GLU A 282 58.92 99.39 -11.02
N GLN A 283 59.80 100.07 -10.28
CA GLN A 283 59.93 99.91 -8.84
C GLN A 283 58.76 100.51 -8.05
N GLN A 284 58.24 101.67 -8.47
CA GLN A 284 57.16 102.37 -7.76
C GLN A 284 55.77 101.80 -8.06
N TYR A 285 55.51 101.37 -9.29
CA TYR A 285 54.14 101.06 -9.74
C TYR A 285 53.99 99.64 -10.27
N LEU A 286 54.89 99.15 -11.13
CA LEU A 286 54.72 97.86 -11.79
C LEU A 286 54.93 96.69 -10.81
N GLU A 287 56.07 96.65 -10.12
CA GLU A 287 56.37 95.55 -9.20
C GLU A 287 55.39 95.44 -8.03
N PRO A 288 54.99 96.54 -7.35
CA PRO A 288 54.01 96.45 -6.26
C PRO A 288 52.64 95.96 -6.74
N ALA A 289 52.22 96.37 -7.95
CA ALA A 289 50.96 95.92 -8.54
C ALA A 289 51.02 94.44 -8.95
N LEU A 290 52.13 93.97 -9.54
CA LEU A 290 52.32 92.55 -9.84
C LEU A 290 52.38 91.71 -8.55
N ARG A 291 53.03 92.20 -7.49
CA ARG A 291 53.06 91.52 -6.19
C ARG A 291 51.69 91.45 -5.53
N SER A 292 50.86 92.49 -5.64
CA SER A 292 49.51 92.47 -5.08
C SER A 292 48.58 91.51 -5.83
N ILE A 293 48.66 91.48 -7.17
CA ILE A 293 47.92 90.53 -8.02
C ILE A 293 48.40 89.09 -7.77
N ALA A 294 49.71 88.87 -7.65
CA ALA A 294 50.25 87.55 -7.30
C ALA A 294 49.83 87.11 -5.90
N ALA A 295 49.70 88.03 -4.93
CA ALA A 295 49.25 87.74 -3.59
C ALA A 295 47.74 87.42 -3.52
N THR A 296 46.89 88.10 -4.31
CA THR A 296 45.46 87.77 -4.42
C THR A 296 45.26 86.43 -5.12
N ASN A 297 45.99 86.19 -6.21
CA ASN A 297 45.98 84.90 -6.90
C ASN A 297 46.50 83.77 -5.98
N GLY A 298 47.57 84.00 -5.23
CA GLY A 298 48.09 83.04 -4.24
C GLY A 298 47.08 82.69 -3.12
N LYS A 299 46.25 83.65 -2.69
CA LYS A 299 45.14 83.40 -1.75
C LYS A 299 44.01 82.59 -2.40
N GLY A 300 43.66 82.90 -3.65
CA GLY A 300 42.71 82.13 -4.46
C GLY A 300 43.17 80.69 -4.66
N GLN A 301 44.41 80.49 -5.06
CA GLN A 301 45.02 79.17 -5.24
C GLN A 301 45.04 78.36 -3.94
N ARG A 302 45.38 78.96 -2.80
CA ARG A 302 45.32 78.26 -1.50
C ARG A 302 43.90 77.86 -1.12
N ARG A 303 42.90 78.70 -1.42
CA ARG A 303 41.48 78.36 -1.22
C ARG A 303 41.06 77.23 -2.15
N ALA A 304 41.48 77.26 -3.42
CA ALA A 304 41.20 76.22 -4.40
C ALA A 304 41.82 74.88 -3.98
N VAL A 305 43.09 74.85 -3.58
CA VAL A 305 43.76 73.64 -3.08
C VAL A 305 43.03 73.07 -1.85
N LYS A 306 42.61 73.92 -0.90
CA LYS A 306 41.82 73.47 0.28
C LYS A 306 40.45 72.91 -0.08
N ALA A 307 39.77 73.51 -1.05
CA ALA A 307 38.46 73.03 -1.48
C ALA A 307 38.57 71.77 -2.36
N VAL A 308 39.61 71.64 -3.20
CA VAL A 308 39.88 70.41 -3.96
C VAL A 308 40.26 69.26 -3.04
N THR A 309 41.10 69.50 -2.02
CA THR A 309 41.42 68.47 -1.00
C THR A 309 40.18 68.05 -0.24
N TYR A 310 39.33 68.99 0.17
CA TYR A 310 38.02 68.67 0.78
C TYR A 310 37.10 67.87 -0.16
N ILE A 311 36.97 68.28 -1.43
CA ILE A 311 36.18 67.53 -2.44
C ILE A 311 36.73 66.11 -2.58
N HIS A 312 38.05 65.94 -2.65
CA HIS A 312 38.70 64.64 -2.75
C HIS A 312 38.41 63.77 -1.52
N GLU A 313 38.58 64.30 -0.30
CA GLU A 313 38.26 63.60 0.95
C GLU A 313 36.79 63.19 1.01
N CYS A 314 35.87 64.06 0.59
CA CYS A 314 34.45 63.73 0.49
C CYS A 314 34.17 62.64 -0.55
N LEU A 315 34.82 62.66 -1.72
CA LEU A 315 34.67 61.61 -2.72
C LEU A 315 35.21 60.26 -2.22
N VAL A 316 36.34 60.24 -1.52
CA VAL A 316 36.88 59.03 -0.88
C VAL A 316 35.91 58.52 0.19
N PHE A 317 35.34 59.41 1.00
CA PHE A 317 34.32 59.05 1.97
C PHE A 317 33.07 58.44 1.31
N LEU A 318 32.58 59.03 0.22
CA LEU A 318 31.44 58.51 -0.56
C LEU A 318 31.72 57.10 -1.10
N ILE A 319 32.91 56.88 -1.68
CA ILE A 319 33.32 55.58 -2.21
C ILE A 319 33.35 54.52 -1.10
N ASN A 320 34.05 54.79 0.00
CA ASN A 320 34.13 53.85 1.13
C ASN A 320 32.74 53.54 1.72
N ARG A 321 31.86 54.54 1.76
CA ARG A 321 30.49 54.36 2.25
C ARG A 321 29.65 53.50 1.31
N ILE A 322 29.79 53.67 0.00
CA ILE A 322 29.11 52.83 -1.00
C ILE A 322 29.65 51.39 -0.97
N GLU A 323 30.96 51.19 -0.85
CA GLU A 323 31.57 49.86 -0.77
C GLU A 323 31.11 49.08 0.47
N THR A 324 31.16 49.72 1.65
CA THR A 324 30.67 49.11 2.90
C THR A 324 29.17 48.83 2.86
N PHE A 325 28.38 49.69 2.20
CA PHE A 325 26.97 49.45 1.99
C PHE A 325 26.71 48.29 1.02
N LEU A 326 27.45 48.22 -0.09
CA LEU A 326 27.33 47.15 -1.08
C LEU A 326 27.60 45.78 -0.44
N GLN A 327 28.64 45.68 0.40
CA GLN A 327 28.92 44.45 1.13
C GLN A 327 27.73 44.01 2.01
N ARG A 328 27.16 44.94 2.79
CA ARG A 328 26.01 44.65 3.66
C ARG A 328 24.75 44.33 2.87
N ALA A 329 24.54 44.99 1.73
CA ALA A 329 23.41 44.71 0.84
C ALA A 329 23.54 43.31 0.22
N GLN A 330 24.75 42.89 -0.16
CA GLN A 330 25.01 41.55 -0.67
C GLN A 330 24.79 40.47 0.42
N GLU A 331 25.28 40.69 1.64
CA GLU A 331 25.03 39.80 2.78
C GLU A 331 23.53 39.66 3.06
N SER A 332 22.79 40.78 3.06
CA SER A 332 21.33 40.79 3.21
C SER A 332 20.62 40.09 2.05
N GLN A 333 21.10 40.24 0.81
CA GLN A 333 20.53 39.57 -0.35
C GLN A 333 20.75 38.06 -0.27
N CYS A 334 21.96 37.60 0.09
CA CYS A 334 22.24 36.19 0.30
C CYS A 334 21.34 35.60 1.40
N HIS A 335 21.14 36.32 2.49
CA HIS A 335 20.22 35.91 3.55
C HIS A 335 18.76 35.81 3.03
N ASN A 336 18.28 36.81 2.29
CA ASN A 336 16.94 36.79 1.70
C ASN A 336 16.75 35.64 0.71
N MET A 337 17.76 35.34 -0.12
CA MET A 337 17.72 34.20 -1.03
C MET A 337 17.68 32.86 -0.29
N ALA A 338 18.46 32.71 0.78
CA ALA A 338 18.43 31.52 1.62
C ALA A 338 17.06 31.33 2.29
N LEU A 339 16.47 32.42 2.82
CA LEU A 339 15.12 32.40 3.37
C LEU A 339 14.07 32.02 2.32
N GLN A 340 14.14 32.58 1.11
CA GLN A 340 13.24 32.21 0.01
C GLN A 340 13.35 30.72 -0.33
N PHE A 341 14.56 30.18 -0.40
CA PHE A 341 14.78 28.75 -0.66
C PHE A 341 14.15 27.87 0.44
N VAL A 342 14.34 28.24 1.72
CA VAL A 342 13.73 27.53 2.85
C VAL A 342 12.20 27.64 2.80
N LEU A 343 11.65 28.82 2.48
CA LEU A 343 10.21 29.03 2.33
C LEU A 343 9.62 28.18 1.20
N ASP A 344 10.30 28.13 0.05
CA ASP A 344 9.85 27.34 -1.10
C ASP A 344 9.91 25.84 -0.78
N SER A 345 10.98 25.37 -0.14
CA SER A 345 11.11 23.99 0.33
C SER A 345 10.01 23.64 1.34
N ALA A 346 9.76 24.50 2.33
CA ALA A 346 8.68 24.31 3.31
C ALA A 346 7.29 24.27 2.64
N LYS A 347 7.03 25.15 1.66
CA LYS A 347 5.80 25.14 0.88
C LYS A 347 5.64 23.87 0.03
N THR A 348 6.74 23.31 -0.49
CA THR A 348 6.69 22.04 -1.23
C THR A 348 6.38 20.84 -0.33
N GLU A 349 6.98 20.79 0.86
CA GLU A 349 6.68 19.73 1.84
C GLU A 349 5.25 19.83 2.37
N LEU A 350 4.72 21.04 2.58
CA LEU A 350 3.33 21.23 2.98
C LEU A 350 2.33 20.77 1.91
N LYS A 351 2.60 21.04 0.62
CA LYS A 351 1.78 20.51 -0.48
C LYS A 351 1.81 18.99 -0.55
N ARG A 352 2.95 18.38 -0.17
CA ARG A 352 3.11 16.93 -0.11
C ARG A 352 2.28 16.31 1.02
N THR A 353 2.18 16.97 2.16
CA THR A 353 1.32 16.51 3.27
C THR A 353 -0.17 16.58 2.94
N ASP A 354 -0.62 17.60 2.20
CA ASP A 354 -2.00 17.70 1.70
C ASP A 354 -2.33 16.70 0.59
N ALA A 355 -1.31 16.23 -0.15
CA ALA A 355 -1.46 15.30 -1.26
C ALA A 355 -1.53 13.81 -0.83
N LEU A 356 -1.34 13.49 0.45
CA LEU A 356 -1.77 12.20 0.99
C LEU A 356 -3.30 12.24 1.00
N PRO A 357 -3.98 11.56 0.06
CA PRO A 357 -5.42 11.49 0.12
C PRO A 357 -5.71 10.78 1.42
N GLY A 358 -6.51 11.41 2.29
CA GLY A 358 -7.25 10.68 3.31
C GLY A 358 -7.85 9.48 2.60
N VAL A 359 -7.29 8.29 2.89
CA VAL A 359 -7.86 7.03 2.43
C VAL A 359 -9.22 7.00 3.11
N LYS A 360 -10.23 7.45 2.36
CA LYS A 360 -11.63 7.28 2.68
C LYS A 360 -11.75 5.84 3.18
N PRO A 361 -12.44 5.59 4.31
CA PRO A 361 -12.63 4.23 4.78
C PRO A 361 -13.43 3.52 3.70
N THR A 362 -12.73 2.82 2.81
CA THR A 362 -13.34 1.89 1.89
C THR A 362 -14.06 0.91 2.79
N SER A 363 -15.38 0.89 2.61
CA SER A 363 -16.27 -0.12 3.11
C SER A 363 -15.61 -1.50 3.08
N PRO A 364 -15.91 -2.37 4.06
CA PRO A 364 -15.21 -3.64 4.18
C PRO A 364 -15.55 -4.47 2.94
N ALA A 365 -14.60 -4.56 2.01
CA ALA A 365 -14.63 -5.56 0.98
C ALA A 365 -14.69 -6.90 1.71
N LYS A 366 -15.85 -7.55 1.63
CA LYS A 366 -16.06 -8.91 2.12
C LYS A 366 -15.05 -9.80 1.41
N SER A 367 -13.88 -10.04 2.04
CA SER A 367 -12.99 -11.12 1.64
C SER A 367 -13.69 -12.41 2.02
N ASN A 368 -14.40 -12.97 1.05
CA ASN A 368 -14.95 -14.30 1.12
C ASN A 368 -13.78 -15.29 1.09
N THR A 369 -13.13 -15.50 2.22
CA THR A 369 -12.25 -16.65 2.45
C THR A 369 -12.84 -17.46 3.59
N GLN A 370 -13.81 -18.31 3.23
CA GLN A 370 -14.07 -19.52 4.01
C GLN A 370 -12.79 -20.36 4.01
N ARG A 371 -11.92 -20.14 5.00
CA ARG A 371 -10.89 -21.11 5.37
C ARG A 371 -11.21 -21.67 6.73
N ARG A 372 -12.00 -22.74 6.66
CA ARG A 372 -12.28 -23.71 7.69
C ARG A 372 -10.95 -24.15 8.32
N ARG A 373 -10.73 -23.77 9.57
CA ARG A 373 -9.74 -24.42 10.42
C ARG A 373 -10.23 -25.84 10.71
N LYS A 374 -9.30 -26.78 10.71
CA LYS A 374 -9.33 -27.92 11.62
C LYS A 374 -7.92 -28.13 12.15
N SER A 375 -7.85 -28.10 13.47
CA SER A 375 -6.73 -28.49 14.32
C SER A 375 -6.75 -30.00 14.61
N SER A 376 -5.63 -30.46 15.19
CA SER A 376 -5.27 -31.80 15.72
C SER A 376 -4.76 -32.77 14.64
N GLY A 377 -3.63 -33.45 14.77
CA GLY A 377 -2.70 -33.70 15.89
C GLY A 377 -2.23 -35.16 15.71
N SER A 378 -0.94 -35.44 15.45
CA SER A 378 -0.05 -36.08 16.42
C SER A 378 1.32 -36.37 15.77
N GLN A 379 2.37 -35.96 16.48
CA GLN A 379 3.71 -36.57 16.66
C GLN A 379 4.56 -37.00 15.45
N SER A 380 5.73 -36.35 15.32
CA SER A 380 7.00 -37.04 15.60
C SER A 380 8.08 -36.04 16.02
N SER A 381 8.89 -36.51 16.94
CA SER A 381 9.97 -35.85 17.67
C SER A 381 11.23 -35.66 16.84
N LEU A 382 11.79 -34.45 16.79
CA LEU A 382 13.24 -34.24 16.80
C LEU A 382 13.58 -32.95 17.55
N LYS A 383 14.39 -33.11 18.60
CA LYS A 383 15.00 -32.05 19.39
C LYS A 383 15.92 -31.21 18.50
N VAL A 384 15.69 -29.91 18.40
CA VAL A 384 16.77 -28.93 18.16
C VAL A 384 16.56 -27.75 19.12
N ARG A 385 17.67 -27.37 19.74
CA ARG A 385 17.82 -26.45 20.87
C ARG A 385 17.02 -25.15 20.73
N ASN A 386 16.34 -24.82 21.84
CA ASN A 386 16.01 -23.45 22.21
C ASN A 386 17.27 -22.59 22.23
N THR A 387 17.38 -21.63 21.31
CA THR A 387 18.09 -20.38 21.57
C THR A 387 17.04 -19.32 21.82
N ARG A 388 17.12 -18.72 23.00
CA ARG A 388 16.15 -17.80 23.57
C ARG A 388 15.88 -16.59 22.68
N ARG A 389 14.61 -16.19 22.70
CA ARG A 389 14.14 -14.82 22.49
C ARG A 389 15.09 -13.78 23.10
N SER A 390 15.53 -12.85 22.28
CA SER A 390 15.63 -11.44 22.64
C SER A 390 14.89 -10.64 21.58
N SER A 391 13.74 -10.11 21.96
CA SER A 391 13.10 -8.97 21.31
C SER A 391 14.05 -7.79 21.41
N GLY A 392 14.56 -7.33 20.28
CA GLY A 392 15.43 -6.17 20.18
C GLY A 392 15.53 -5.72 18.74
N HIS A 393 14.63 -4.80 18.36
CA HIS A 393 15.00 -3.61 17.61
C HIS A 393 15.93 -3.79 16.39
N LEU A 394 15.46 -4.48 15.35
CA LEU A 394 16.04 -4.45 13.99
C LEU A 394 14.95 -4.90 13.01
N ASP A 395 14.02 -4.01 12.65
CA ASP A 395 13.01 -4.30 11.60
C ASP A 395 12.80 -3.09 10.68
N GLU A 396 13.85 -2.29 10.46
CA GLU A 396 13.87 -1.24 9.44
C GLU A 396 14.70 -1.59 8.19
N ASP A 397 15.49 -2.68 8.19
CA ASP A 397 16.39 -3.05 7.07
C ASP A 397 16.20 -4.49 6.55
N LEU A 398 14.97 -5.03 6.56
CA LEU A 398 14.69 -6.33 5.92
C LEU A 398 14.30 -6.14 4.46
N ASP A 399 15.16 -6.62 3.56
CA ASP A 399 14.94 -6.68 2.10
C ASP A 399 13.52 -7.18 1.78
N PRO A 400 12.72 -6.46 0.94
CA PRO A 400 11.35 -6.85 0.59
C PRO A 400 11.24 -8.29 0.08
N ALA A 401 12.27 -8.82 -0.59
CA ALA A 401 12.29 -10.21 -1.03
C ALA A 401 12.34 -11.20 0.16
N GLY A 402 13.05 -10.86 1.23
CA GLY A 402 13.09 -11.64 2.47
C GLY A 402 11.75 -11.67 3.21
N GLN A 403 11.00 -10.56 3.19
CA GLN A 403 9.66 -10.50 3.80
C GLN A 403 8.64 -11.37 3.04
N LEU A 404 8.65 -11.31 1.70
CA LEU A 404 7.81 -12.15 0.85
C LEU A 404 8.08 -13.64 1.05
N ALA A 405 9.36 -14.01 1.10
CA ALA A 405 9.73 -15.40 1.32
C ALA A 405 9.34 -15.90 2.72
N ARG A 406 9.47 -15.06 3.76
CA ARG A 406 9.01 -15.38 5.12
C ARG A 406 7.50 -15.59 5.16
N ASN A 407 6.72 -14.76 4.46
CA ASN A 407 5.27 -14.96 4.30
C ASN A 407 4.95 -16.29 3.61
N LEU A 408 5.80 -16.70 2.67
CA LEU A 408 5.73 -18.00 2.02
C LEU A 408 6.35 -19.14 2.85
N SER A 409 6.82 -18.90 4.08
CA SER A 409 7.53 -19.88 4.93
C SER A 409 8.79 -20.47 4.30
N ILE A 410 9.50 -19.67 3.49
CA ILE A 410 10.80 -19.98 2.90
C ILE A 410 11.83 -19.10 3.60
N THR A 411 12.85 -19.70 4.20
CA THR A 411 13.98 -18.97 4.80
C THR A 411 15.06 -18.79 3.75
N LEU A 412 15.24 -17.58 3.22
CA LEU A 412 16.33 -17.30 2.28
C LEU A 412 17.70 -17.44 2.98
N PRO A 413 18.73 -17.90 2.25
CA PRO A 413 20.12 -17.80 2.69
C PRO A 413 20.52 -16.35 3.02
N ALA A 414 21.53 -16.18 3.88
CA ALA A 414 21.97 -14.88 4.40
C ALA A 414 22.29 -13.84 3.29
N ALA A 415 22.33 -12.55 3.67
CA ALA A 415 22.58 -11.42 2.78
C ALA A 415 23.89 -11.55 1.96
N ASP A 416 24.86 -12.33 2.45
CA ASP A 416 26.19 -12.54 1.86
C ASP A 416 26.28 -13.76 0.90
N ALA A 417 25.20 -14.52 0.72
CA ALA A 417 25.17 -15.66 -0.20
C ALA A 417 25.13 -15.20 -1.67
N SER A 418 25.86 -15.90 -2.54
CA SER A 418 25.86 -15.63 -3.99
C SER A 418 24.46 -15.78 -4.57
N ASP A 419 24.11 -14.95 -5.56
CA ASP A 419 22.80 -15.00 -6.22
C ASP A 419 22.51 -16.39 -6.83
N GLU A 420 23.54 -17.11 -7.29
CA GLU A 420 23.43 -18.49 -7.77
C GLU A 420 22.99 -19.47 -6.66
N GLU A 421 23.46 -19.30 -5.43
CA GLU A 421 23.08 -20.13 -4.28
C GLU A 421 21.63 -19.87 -3.86
N ARG A 422 21.17 -18.63 -4.00
CA ARG A 422 19.77 -18.25 -3.73
C ARG A 422 18.83 -18.82 -4.77
N ILE A 423 19.20 -18.74 -6.05
CA ILE A 423 18.40 -19.31 -7.15
C ILE A 423 18.27 -20.82 -6.99
N THR A 424 19.38 -21.54 -6.79
CA THR A 424 19.36 -23.00 -6.62
C THR A 424 18.58 -23.45 -5.37
N PHE A 425 18.59 -22.66 -4.30
CA PHE A 425 17.75 -22.93 -3.12
C PHE A 425 16.26 -22.74 -3.41
N LEU A 426 15.88 -21.66 -4.10
CA LEU A 426 14.50 -21.39 -4.48
C LEU A 426 13.96 -22.44 -5.47
N GLU A 427 14.78 -22.86 -6.45
CA GLU A 427 14.44 -23.95 -7.37
C GLU A 427 14.19 -25.26 -6.63
N ARG A 428 15.07 -25.61 -5.67
CA ARG A 428 14.88 -26.79 -4.83
C ARG A 428 13.61 -26.71 -3.98
N ALA A 429 13.31 -25.54 -3.41
CA ALA A 429 12.09 -25.32 -2.63
C ALA A 429 10.82 -25.40 -3.50
N LEU A 430 10.89 -24.94 -4.75
CA LEU A 430 9.81 -25.08 -5.73
C LEU A 430 9.59 -26.55 -6.08
N MET A 431 10.66 -27.28 -6.43
CA MET A 431 10.57 -28.71 -6.75
C MET A 431 9.99 -29.54 -5.60
N ASP A 432 10.42 -29.28 -4.36
CA ASP A 432 9.90 -29.96 -3.17
C ASP A 432 8.41 -29.64 -2.92
N ARG A 433 7.96 -28.42 -3.22
CA ARG A 433 6.52 -28.09 -3.14
C ARG A 433 5.71 -28.72 -4.25
N ALA A 434 6.24 -28.76 -5.47
CA ALA A 434 5.58 -29.40 -6.60
C ALA A 434 5.40 -30.90 -6.36
N SER A 435 6.44 -31.59 -5.89
CA SER A 435 6.38 -33.02 -5.57
C SER A 435 5.42 -33.32 -4.42
N LYS A 436 5.38 -32.47 -3.38
CA LYS A 436 4.40 -32.59 -2.29
C LYS A 436 2.98 -32.40 -2.79
N LEU A 437 2.74 -31.46 -3.70
CA LEU A 437 1.42 -31.25 -4.30
C LEU A 437 0.98 -32.48 -5.09
N GLU A 438 1.86 -33.04 -5.92
CA GLU A 438 1.58 -34.25 -6.70
C GLU A 438 1.33 -35.47 -5.80
N SER A 439 2.11 -35.64 -4.74
CA SER A 439 1.88 -36.66 -3.70
C SER A 439 0.51 -36.49 -3.03
N HIS A 440 0.13 -35.26 -2.68
CA HIS A 440 -1.18 -35.01 -2.09
C HIS A 440 -2.32 -35.27 -3.08
N MET A 441 -2.13 -34.92 -4.36
CA MET A 441 -3.13 -35.17 -5.40
C MET A 441 -3.35 -36.67 -5.61
N THR A 442 -2.28 -37.44 -5.78
CA THR A 442 -2.34 -38.90 -5.96
C THR A 442 -2.92 -39.61 -4.75
N SER A 443 -2.55 -39.20 -3.54
CA SER A 443 -3.10 -39.77 -2.30
C SER A 443 -4.58 -39.43 -2.10
N LEU A 444 -5.00 -38.21 -2.45
CA LEU A 444 -6.41 -37.83 -2.38
C LEU A 444 -7.22 -38.65 -3.38
N GLN A 445 -6.74 -38.74 -4.63
CA GLN A 445 -7.39 -39.51 -5.67
C GLN A 445 -7.59 -40.96 -5.25
N SER A 446 -6.53 -41.67 -4.83
CA SER A 446 -6.62 -43.08 -4.44
C SER A 446 -7.55 -43.31 -3.24
N THR A 447 -7.52 -42.41 -2.25
CA THR A 447 -8.40 -42.50 -1.07
C THR A 447 -9.86 -42.30 -1.46
N THR A 448 -10.15 -41.34 -2.34
CA THR A 448 -11.52 -41.09 -2.82
C THR A 448 -12.05 -42.23 -3.68
N GLU A 449 -11.23 -42.75 -4.60
CA GLU A 449 -11.61 -43.87 -5.47
C GLU A 449 -11.91 -45.12 -4.64
N THR A 450 -11.06 -45.44 -3.67
CA THR A 450 -11.24 -46.62 -2.80
C THR A 450 -12.53 -46.51 -1.98
N SER A 451 -12.82 -45.33 -1.42
CA SER A 451 -14.04 -45.11 -0.63
C SER A 451 -15.30 -45.19 -1.48
N ILE A 452 -15.28 -44.66 -2.70
CA ILE A 452 -16.42 -44.74 -3.62
C ILE A 452 -16.65 -46.21 -4.04
N ALA A 453 -15.59 -46.93 -4.39
CA ALA A 453 -15.67 -48.33 -4.79
C ALA A 453 -16.27 -49.22 -3.68
N SER A 454 -15.85 -49.02 -2.42
CA SER A 454 -16.40 -49.81 -1.30
C SER A 454 -17.88 -49.55 -1.07
N HIS A 455 -18.33 -48.28 -1.18
CA HIS A 455 -19.74 -47.95 -1.00
C HIS A 455 -20.62 -48.46 -2.14
N LEU A 456 -20.13 -48.46 -3.38
CA LEU A 456 -20.87 -49.02 -4.51
C LEU A 456 -21.02 -50.53 -4.43
N LEU A 457 -19.97 -51.24 -3.99
CA LEU A 457 -20.03 -52.70 -3.79
C LEU A 457 -21.05 -53.08 -2.71
N ASP A 458 -21.01 -52.40 -1.56
CA ASP A 458 -21.94 -52.62 -0.45
C ASP A 458 -23.40 -52.34 -0.84
N ALA A 459 -23.63 -51.24 -1.58
CA ALA A 459 -24.94 -50.92 -2.14
C ALA A 459 -25.44 -51.99 -3.11
N HIS A 460 -24.56 -52.61 -3.91
CA HIS A 460 -24.96 -53.66 -4.84
C HIS A 460 -25.33 -54.96 -4.12
N VAL A 461 -24.52 -55.36 -3.12
CA VAL A 461 -24.78 -56.56 -2.32
C VAL A 461 -26.09 -56.43 -1.53
N THR A 462 -26.33 -55.26 -0.92
CA THR A 462 -27.55 -55.01 -0.15
C THR A 462 -28.80 -54.97 -1.04
N LEU A 463 -28.72 -54.42 -2.25
CA LEU A 463 -29.82 -54.44 -3.21
C LEU A 463 -30.15 -55.85 -3.69
N ASN A 464 -29.14 -56.69 -3.95
CA ASN A 464 -29.37 -58.08 -4.32
C ASN A 464 -30.01 -58.86 -3.16
N LEU A 465 -29.52 -58.68 -1.93
CA LEU A 465 -30.11 -59.34 -0.77
C LEU A 465 -31.56 -58.91 -0.51
N LEU A 466 -31.87 -57.63 -0.70
CA LEU A 466 -33.25 -57.14 -0.61
C LEU A 466 -34.13 -57.74 -1.71
N ARG A 467 -33.62 -57.79 -2.95
CA ARG A 467 -34.32 -58.42 -4.06
C ARG A 467 -34.60 -59.90 -3.77
N ASP A 468 -33.61 -60.63 -3.30
CA ASP A 468 -33.73 -62.05 -2.99
C ASP A 468 -34.72 -62.26 -1.84
N SER A 469 -34.71 -61.40 -0.81
CA SER A 469 -35.68 -61.46 0.29
C SER A 469 -37.12 -61.12 -0.14
N LEU A 470 -37.29 -60.23 -1.13
CA LEU A 470 -38.61 -59.86 -1.65
C LEU A 470 -39.20 -60.95 -2.58
N LEU A 471 -38.36 -61.79 -3.15
CA LEU A 471 -38.74 -62.87 -4.06
C LEU A 471 -38.67 -64.26 -3.40
N ALA A 472 -38.28 -64.34 -2.13
CA ALA A 472 -38.09 -65.61 -1.43
C ALA A 472 -39.40 -66.40 -1.28
N ASP A 473 -40.51 -65.69 -1.00
CA ASP A 473 -41.83 -66.29 -0.73
C ASP A 473 -42.74 -66.24 -1.98
N THR A 474 -42.18 -65.94 -3.16
CA THR A 474 -42.93 -65.83 -4.41
C THR A 474 -42.69 -67.06 -5.28
N ASP A 475 -43.63 -68.00 -5.31
CA ASP A 475 -43.52 -69.22 -6.12
C ASP A 475 -43.66 -68.95 -7.63
N TYR A 476 -44.46 -67.95 -7.99
CA TYR A 476 -44.80 -67.59 -9.37
C TYR A 476 -44.79 -66.07 -9.56
N HIS A 477 -45.53 -65.55 -10.57
CA HIS A 477 -45.43 -64.15 -10.98
C HIS A 477 -45.95 -63.13 -9.97
N THR A 478 -46.88 -63.52 -9.09
CA THR A 478 -47.51 -62.66 -8.10
C THR A 478 -46.66 -62.57 -6.83
N VAL A 479 -46.28 -61.34 -6.46
CA VAL A 479 -45.46 -61.10 -5.27
C VAL A 479 -46.30 -61.29 -4.01
N HIS A 480 -46.10 -62.42 -3.33
CA HIS A 480 -46.62 -62.69 -2.01
C HIS A 480 -45.55 -62.34 -0.97
N LEU A 481 -45.92 -61.51 -0.01
CA LEU A 481 -45.04 -61.07 1.09
C LEU A 481 -45.23 -61.93 2.36
N VAL A 482 -46.10 -62.93 2.27
CA VAL A 482 -46.49 -63.80 3.37
C VAL A 482 -46.37 -65.23 2.86
N ASP A 483 -45.68 -66.05 3.63
CA ASP A 483 -45.54 -67.47 3.40
C ASP A 483 -46.93 -68.14 3.32
N GLN A 484 -47.20 -68.78 2.18
CA GLN A 484 -48.46 -69.45 1.90
C GLN A 484 -48.69 -70.66 2.83
N GLU A 485 -47.62 -71.29 3.31
CA GLU A 485 -47.72 -72.36 4.31
C GLU A 485 -48.20 -71.79 5.64
N LEU A 486 -47.68 -70.64 6.04
CA LEU A 486 -48.14 -69.93 7.24
C LEU A 486 -49.61 -69.52 7.11
N GLU A 487 -50.02 -68.95 5.98
CA GLU A 487 -51.43 -68.57 5.75
C GLU A 487 -52.36 -69.79 5.79
N SER A 488 -51.94 -70.92 5.22
CA SER A 488 -52.69 -72.18 5.29
C SER A 488 -52.77 -72.72 6.73
N SER A 489 -51.69 -72.58 7.51
CA SER A 489 -51.65 -73.00 8.91
C SER A 489 -52.55 -72.12 9.78
N VAL A 490 -52.57 -70.80 9.55
CA VAL A 490 -53.47 -69.87 10.24
C VAL A 490 -54.93 -70.18 9.92
N ASN A 491 -55.24 -70.45 8.65
CA ASN A 491 -56.60 -70.86 8.25
C ASN A 491 -56.99 -72.20 8.90
N SER A 492 -56.07 -73.17 9.01
CA SER A 492 -56.34 -74.43 9.72
C SER A 492 -56.58 -74.20 11.21
N PHE A 493 -55.80 -73.32 11.86
CA PHE A 493 -55.97 -72.98 13.26
C PHE A 493 -57.27 -72.24 13.53
N GLU A 494 -57.70 -71.37 12.60
CA GLU A 494 -58.99 -70.70 12.68
C GLU A 494 -60.15 -71.70 12.58
N ASN A 495 -60.03 -72.70 11.71
CA ASN A 495 -60.99 -73.81 11.62
C ASN A 495 -61.01 -74.66 12.90
N ASP A 496 -59.84 -74.95 13.49
CA ASP A 496 -59.75 -75.68 14.76
C ASP A 496 -60.36 -74.91 15.94
N ILE A 497 -60.20 -73.58 15.96
CA ILE A 497 -60.86 -72.71 16.95
C ILE A 497 -62.37 -72.74 16.77
N GLN A 498 -62.87 -72.68 15.53
CA GLN A 498 -64.30 -72.79 15.26
C GLN A 498 -64.85 -74.14 15.73
N ALA A 499 -64.14 -75.24 15.47
CA ALA A 499 -64.52 -76.56 15.95
C ALA A 499 -64.55 -76.63 17.50
N LEU A 500 -63.55 -76.06 18.18
CA LEU A 500 -63.52 -75.98 19.64
C LEU A 500 -64.65 -75.11 20.21
N GLN A 501 -65.04 -74.06 19.50
CA GLN A 501 -66.16 -73.21 19.89
C GLN A 501 -67.49 -73.96 19.78
N GLU A 502 -67.69 -74.72 18.69
CA GLU A 502 -68.86 -75.59 18.51
C GLU A 502 -68.91 -76.70 19.58
N ASP A 503 -67.78 -77.33 19.89
CA ASP A 503 -67.68 -78.34 20.95
C ASP A 503 -67.97 -77.75 22.33
N LEU A 504 -67.53 -76.52 22.62
CA LEU A 504 -67.81 -75.84 23.88
C LEU A 504 -69.29 -75.47 24.02
N GLU A 505 -69.94 -75.04 22.92
CA GLU A 505 -71.38 -74.78 22.88
C GLU A 505 -72.20 -76.08 23.04
N ALA A 506 -71.65 -77.24 22.65
CA ALA A 506 -72.27 -78.54 22.84
C ALA A 506 -72.17 -79.12 24.27
N VAL A 507 -71.34 -78.55 25.15
CA VAL A 507 -71.24 -79.00 26.56
C VAL A 507 -72.42 -78.50 27.39
N ASP A 508 -73.37 -79.39 27.68
CA ASP A 508 -74.56 -79.09 28.47
C ASP A 508 -74.23 -78.92 29.98
N LEU A 509 -74.13 -77.66 30.42
CA LEU A 509 -73.82 -77.23 31.79
C LEU A 509 -74.81 -77.74 32.85
N TYR A 510 -76.02 -78.17 32.47
CA TYR A 510 -76.99 -78.75 33.40
C TYR A 510 -76.57 -80.15 33.90
N SER A 511 -75.82 -80.90 33.08
CA SER A 511 -75.32 -82.23 33.45
C SER A 511 -74.29 -82.18 34.59
N LEU A 512 -73.54 -81.08 34.71
CA LEU A 512 -72.54 -80.85 35.77
C LEU A 512 -73.13 -80.36 37.09
N GLN A 513 -74.38 -79.87 37.08
CA GLN A 513 -75.09 -79.43 38.28
C GLN A 513 -75.84 -80.56 39.00
N THR A 514 -75.98 -81.75 38.40
CA THR A 514 -76.57 -82.89 39.11
C THR A 514 -75.58 -83.38 40.18
N LYS A 515 -75.99 -83.27 41.45
CA LYS A 515 -75.18 -83.61 42.63
C LYS A 515 -74.68 -85.05 42.54
N ASN A 516 -73.37 -85.22 42.38
CA ASN A 516 -72.73 -86.52 42.30
C ASN A 516 -72.66 -87.16 43.70
N VAL A 517 -73.54 -88.12 43.93
CA VAL A 517 -73.74 -88.84 45.21
C VAL A 517 -72.44 -89.47 45.74
N HIS A 518 -71.50 -89.84 44.86
CA HIS A 518 -70.21 -90.39 45.26
C HIS A 518 -69.28 -89.36 45.92
N LYS A 519 -69.42 -88.07 45.58
CA LYS A 519 -68.62 -87.00 46.17
C LYS A 519 -69.06 -86.72 47.62
N GLU A 520 -70.37 -86.77 47.90
CA GLU A 520 -70.89 -86.60 49.26
C GLU A 520 -70.54 -87.79 50.17
N GLN A 521 -70.58 -89.03 49.66
CA GLN A 521 -70.15 -90.22 50.42
C GLN A 521 -68.67 -90.17 50.83
N LEU A 522 -67.83 -89.54 50.01
CA LEU A 522 -66.40 -89.39 50.30
C LEU A 522 -66.16 -88.30 51.35
N VAL A 523 -66.94 -87.21 51.33
CA VAL A 523 -66.88 -86.15 52.33
C VAL A 523 -67.38 -86.62 53.71
N GLU A 524 -68.42 -87.46 53.78
CA GLU A 524 -68.91 -88.03 55.05
C GLU A 524 -67.92 -89.02 55.69
N ARG A 525 -67.14 -89.74 54.91
CA ARG A 525 -66.13 -90.68 55.44
C ARG A 525 -64.93 -89.99 56.08
N TRP A 526 -64.69 -88.72 55.75
CA TRP A 526 -63.53 -87.95 56.19
C TRP A 526 -63.85 -86.95 57.31
N SER A 527 -65.10 -86.87 57.77
CA SER A 527 -65.54 -85.92 58.79
C SER A 527 -65.76 -86.53 60.19
N ARG A 528 -65.23 -87.73 60.47
CA ARG A 528 -65.16 -88.32 61.82
C ARG A 528 -63.76 -88.27 62.40
#